data_AF-A0A442KP39-F1
#
_entry.id   AF-A0A442KP39-F1
#
_cell.length_a   1.000
_cell.length_b   1.000
_cell.length_c   1.000
_cell.angle_alpha   90.00
_cell.angle_beta   90.00
_cell.angle_gamma   90.00
#
_symmetry.space_group_name_H-M   'P 1'
#
loop_
_entity.id
_entity.type
_entity.pdbx_description
1 polymer ?
#
loop_
_entity_poly.entity_id
_entity_poly.type
_entity_poly.pdbx_seq_one_letter_code
_entity_poly.pdbx_strand_id
1 'polypeptide(L)'
;MSGYFGTEVQQRLQAQAEASVDFINATPGACQTGRTMGCDDPDRFGWELIDKILNRDGICGFRMIPAGKADELKSRLAKGGFRFDSWDVFSADRASALAASEAIIGR
;
A
#
# COMPACT_ATOMS: atom_id res chain seq x y z
N MET A 1 -17.56 6.13 -14.43
CA MET A 1 -16.19 6.23 -15.01
C MET A 1 -16.01 5.11 -16.02
N SER A 2 -15.41 5.36 -17.18
CA SER A 2 -15.21 4.34 -18.22
C SER A 2 -14.13 3.33 -17.82
N GLY A 3 -14.55 2.25 -17.17
CA GLY A 3 -13.81 0.98 -17.06
C GLY A 3 -12.55 0.94 -16.22
N TYR A 4 -12.02 -0.28 -16.07
CA TYR A 4 -10.69 -0.55 -15.52
C TYR A 4 -9.62 -0.45 -16.61
N PHE A 5 -8.38 -0.11 -16.24
CA PHE A 5 -7.29 0.14 -17.19
C PHE A 5 -6.22 -0.95 -17.16
N GLY A 6 -5.59 -1.20 -18.31
CA GLY A 6 -4.43 -2.09 -18.43
C GLY A 6 -4.78 -3.54 -18.77
N THR A 7 -3.91 -4.47 -18.41
CA THR A 7 -4.08 -5.92 -18.66
C THR A 7 -5.26 -6.49 -17.88
N GLU A 8 -5.76 -7.67 -18.26
CA GLU A 8 -6.84 -8.35 -17.53
C GLU A 8 -6.53 -8.53 -16.04
N VAL A 9 -5.26 -8.83 -15.70
CA VAL A 9 -4.80 -8.92 -14.32
C VAL A 9 -4.93 -7.58 -13.61
N GLN A 10 -4.48 -6.49 -14.23
CA GLN A 10 -4.58 -5.15 -13.65
C GLN A 10 -6.04 -4.72 -13.47
N GLN A 11 -6.92 -5.06 -14.41
CA GLN A 11 -8.35 -4.78 -14.32
C GLN A 11 -9.02 -5.59 -13.21
N ARG A 12 -8.66 -6.87 -13.06
CA ARG A 12 -9.13 -7.71 -11.95
C ARG A 12 -8.72 -7.16 -10.58
N LEU A 13 -7.48 -6.69 -10.44
CA LEU A 13 -6.99 -6.08 -9.20
C LEU A 13 -7.75 -4.79 -8.87
N GLN A 14 -8.03 -3.97 -9.89
CA GLN A 14 -8.86 -2.77 -9.75
C GLN A 14 -10.27 -3.12 -9.26
N ALA A 15 -10.92 -4.09 -9.91
CA ALA A 15 -12.25 -4.55 -9.51
C ALA A 15 -12.26 -5.09 -8.08
N GLN A 16 -11.24 -5.84 -7.70
CA GLN A 16 -11.11 -6.39 -6.36
C GLN A 16 -10.96 -5.27 -5.32
N ALA A 17 -10.14 -4.26 -5.60
CA ALA A 17 -9.97 -3.12 -4.70
C ALA A 17 -11.28 -2.33 -4.53
N GLU A 18 -12.01 -2.09 -5.63
CA GLU A 18 -13.30 -1.40 -5.61
C GLU A 18 -14.37 -2.19 -4.84
N ALA A 19 -14.46 -3.51 -5.07
CA ALA A 19 -15.38 -4.38 -4.34
C ALA A 19 -15.06 -4.49 -2.83
N SER A 20 -13.87 -4.05 -2.40
CA SER A 20 -13.40 -4.17 -1.02
C SER A 20 -13.52 -2.86 -0.22
N VAL A 21 -14.19 -1.83 -0.75
CA VAL A 21 -14.34 -0.51 -0.10
C VAL A 21 -14.89 -0.62 1.32
N ASP A 22 -15.97 -1.39 1.52
CA ASP A 22 -16.58 -1.53 2.85
C ASP A 22 -15.64 -2.25 3.82
N PHE A 23 -14.93 -3.28 3.35
CA PHE A 23 -13.92 -3.98 4.13
C PHE A 23 -12.78 -3.03 4.54
N ILE A 24 -12.28 -2.22 3.61
CA ILE A 24 -11.23 -1.23 3.86
C ILE A 24 -11.69 -0.22 4.92
N ASN A 25 -12.90 0.32 4.78
CA ASN A 25 -13.46 1.30 5.72
C ASN A 25 -13.64 0.74 7.14
N ALA A 26 -13.92 -0.57 7.25
CA ALA A 26 -14.16 -1.23 8.53
C ALA A 26 -12.90 -1.82 9.18
N THR A 27 -11.80 -1.98 8.44
CA THR A 27 -10.64 -2.75 8.89
C THR A 27 -9.42 -1.86 9.08
N PRO A 28 -8.94 -1.66 10.33
CA PRO A 28 -7.72 -0.90 10.59
C PRO A 28 -6.52 -1.42 9.80
N GLY A 29 -5.75 -0.51 9.20
CA GLY A 29 -4.55 -0.83 8.44
C GLY A 29 -4.83 -1.31 7.00
N ALA A 30 -6.06 -1.69 6.66
CA ALA A 30 -6.44 -2.00 5.29
C ALA A 30 -6.51 -0.70 4.47
N CYS A 31 -5.99 -0.70 3.25
CA CYS A 31 -6.12 0.45 2.37
C CYS A 31 -6.12 0.07 0.89
N GLN A 32 -6.50 1.05 0.08
CA GLN A 32 -6.37 1.02 -1.37
C GLN A 32 -4.98 1.60 -1.73
N THR A 33 -4.10 0.81 -2.33
CA THR A 33 -2.78 1.26 -2.81
C THR A 33 -2.73 1.29 -4.33
N GLY A 34 -2.88 2.46 -4.97
CA GLY A 34 -2.65 2.60 -6.42
C GLY A 34 -3.50 1.66 -7.29
N ARG A 35 -4.79 1.56 -6.98
CA ARG A 35 -5.78 0.60 -7.52
C ARG A 35 -5.62 -0.91 -7.22
N THR A 36 -4.80 -1.31 -6.25
CA THR A 36 -4.81 -2.67 -5.67
C THR A 36 -5.19 -2.67 -4.18
N MET A 37 -5.43 -3.86 -3.60
CA MET A 37 -5.48 -4.00 -2.15
C MET A 37 -4.09 -3.78 -1.54
N GLY A 38 -4.06 -3.23 -0.33
CA GLY A 38 -2.82 -3.00 0.39
C GLY A 38 -3.02 -2.71 1.87
N CYS A 39 -1.92 -2.33 2.50
CA CYS A 39 -1.79 -2.13 3.94
C CYS A 39 -0.92 -0.91 4.21
N ASP A 40 -1.30 -0.08 5.19
CA ASP A 40 -0.43 1.00 5.71
C ASP A 40 0.08 0.76 7.12
N ASP A 41 -0.52 -0.17 7.86
CA ASP A 41 -0.03 -0.63 9.16
C ASP A 41 -0.18 -2.16 9.30
N PRO A 42 0.89 -2.94 9.00
CA PRO A 42 0.82 -4.41 9.03
C PRO A 42 0.46 -5.00 10.39
N ASP A 43 0.80 -4.32 11.49
CA ASP A 43 0.54 -4.82 12.83
C ASP A 43 -0.94 -4.69 13.19
N ARG A 44 -1.59 -3.63 12.71
CA ARG A 44 -3.04 -3.42 12.90
C ARG A 44 -3.87 -4.19 11.89
N PHE A 45 -3.38 -4.33 10.65
CA PHE A 45 -4.09 -5.07 9.62
C PHE A 45 -4.04 -6.57 9.85
N GLY A 46 -2.92 -7.07 10.35
CA GLY A 46 -2.72 -8.47 10.65
C GLY A 46 -2.21 -9.25 9.44
N TRP A 47 -1.17 -10.04 9.70
CA TRP A 47 -0.45 -10.75 8.64
C TRP A 47 -1.24 -11.88 7.98
N GLU A 48 -2.19 -12.51 8.68
CA GLU A 48 -3.05 -13.51 8.06
C GLU A 48 -3.91 -12.92 6.93
N LEU A 49 -4.33 -11.65 7.06
CA LEU A 49 -5.08 -10.95 6.01
C LEU A 49 -4.16 -10.52 4.86
N ILE A 50 -2.95 -10.07 5.18
CA ILE A 50 -1.91 -9.78 4.18
C ILE A 50 -1.60 -11.02 3.33
N ASP A 51 -1.41 -12.18 3.97
CA ASP A 51 -1.13 -13.44 3.29
C ASP A 51 -2.31 -13.88 2.39
N LYS A 52 -3.56 -13.69 2.86
CA LYS A 52 -4.76 -13.95 2.03
C LYS A 52 -4.78 -13.08 0.77
N ILE A 53 -4.45 -11.80 0.90
CA ILE A 53 -4.38 -10.88 -0.24
C ILE A 53 -3.26 -11.29 -1.19
N LEU A 54 -2.04 -11.50 -0.68
CA LEU A 54 -0.89 -11.93 -1.48
C LEU A 54 -1.17 -13.21 -2.27
N ASN A 55 -1.80 -14.21 -1.64
CA ASN A 55 -2.13 -15.47 -2.29
C ASN A 55 -3.24 -15.33 -3.35
N ARG A 56 -4.25 -14.47 -3.11
CA ARG A 56 -5.36 -14.24 -4.05
C ARG A 56 -4.96 -13.35 -5.24
N ASP A 57 -4.20 -12.30 -4.95
CA ASP A 57 -3.95 -11.20 -5.88
C ASP A 57 -2.56 -11.27 -6.51
N GLY A 58 -1.62 -11.99 -5.88
CA GLY A 58 -0.20 -12.04 -6.28
C GLY A 58 0.58 -10.78 -5.90
N ILE A 59 -0.08 -9.78 -5.31
CA ILE A 59 0.49 -8.50 -4.91
C ILE A 59 -0.27 -7.93 -3.72
N CYS A 60 0.44 -7.26 -2.82
CA CYS A 60 -0.12 -6.43 -1.76
C CYS A 60 0.72 -5.16 -1.68
N GLY A 61 0.08 -3.99 -1.77
CA GLY A 61 0.80 -2.73 -1.63
C GLY A 61 1.06 -2.40 -0.17
N PHE A 62 2.25 -1.91 0.13
CA PHE A 62 2.62 -1.44 1.46
C PHE A 62 2.91 0.06 1.39
N ARG A 63 2.12 0.89 2.10
CA ARG A 63 2.19 2.36 2.01
C ARG A 63 2.61 2.94 3.35
N MET A 64 3.44 4.00 3.34
CA MET A 64 3.89 4.68 4.57
C MET A 64 4.58 3.77 5.61
N ILE A 65 5.19 2.65 5.18
CA ILE A 65 5.89 1.77 6.09
C ILE A 65 7.15 2.49 6.62
N PRO A 66 7.38 2.51 7.94
CA PRO A 66 8.61 3.05 8.50
C PRO A 66 9.84 2.38 7.88
N ALA A 67 10.86 3.16 7.51
CA ALA A 67 12.07 2.63 6.86
C ALA A 67 12.73 1.50 7.67
N GLY A 68 12.72 1.60 9.01
CA GLY A 68 13.26 0.57 9.91
C GLY A 68 12.53 -0.78 9.86
N LYS A 69 11.34 -0.87 9.26
CA LYS A 69 10.58 -2.12 9.07
C LYS A 69 10.80 -2.77 7.70
N ALA A 70 11.54 -2.13 6.79
CA ALA A 70 11.68 -2.60 5.41
C ALA A 70 12.38 -3.96 5.32
N ASP A 71 13.45 -4.18 6.08
CA ASP A 71 14.20 -5.45 6.07
C ASP A 71 13.38 -6.60 6.65
N GLU A 72 12.59 -6.33 7.70
CA GLU A 72 11.66 -7.30 8.28
C GLU A 72 10.59 -7.70 7.24
N LEU A 73 9.97 -6.71 6.61
CA LEU A 73 8.97 -6.91 5.56
C LEU A 73 9.53 -7.71 4.39
N LYS A 74 10.72 -7.36 3.91
CA LYS A 74 11.42 -8.10 2.85
C LYS A 74 11.69 -9.56 3.24
N SER A 75 12.19 -9.79 4.46
CA SER A 75 12.46 -11.15 4.96
C SER A 75 11.18 -11.99 5.03
N ARG A 76 10.08 -11.38 5.48
CA ARG A 76 8.80 -12.07 5.60
C ARG A 76 8.18 -12.41 4.25
N LEU A 77 8.16 -11.47 3.31
CA LEU A 77 7.67 -11.69 1.95
C LEU A 77 8.49 -12.78 1.24
N ALA A 78 9.82 -12.77 1.41
CA ALA A 78 10.70 -13.78 0.82
C ALA A 78 10.40 -15.21 1.34
N LYS A 79 10.06 -15.36 2.62
CA LYS A 79 9.63 -16.66 3.18
C LYS A 79 8.34 -17.19 2.55
N GLY A 80 7.46 -16.30 2.09
CA GLY A 80 6.25 -16.63 1.34
C GLY A 80 6.46 -16.79 -0.17
N GLY A 81 7.70 -16.63 -0.67
CA GLY A 81 7.99 -16.68 -2.10
C GLY A 81 7.66 -15.39 -2.87
N PHE A 82 7.42 -14.29 -2.17
CA PHE A 82 7.13 -12.98 -2.78
C PHE A 82 8.37 -12.09 -2.85
N ARG A 83 8.48 -11.29 -3.92
CA ARG A 83 9.49 -10.24 -4.05
C ARG A 83 9.03 -8.99 -3.28
N PHE A 84 9.99 -8.27 -2.71
CA PHE A 84 9.76 -6.94 -2.15
C PHE A 84 10.37 -5.88 -3.07
N ASP A 85 9.50 -5.04 -3.64
CA ASP A 85 9.89 -3.87 -4.42
C ASP A 85 9.48 -2.62 -3.66
N SER A 86 10.39 -1.65 -3.53
CA SER A 86 10.12 -0.38 -2.86
C SER A 86 10.73 0.79 -3.63
N TRP A 87 10.14 1.95 -3.43
CA TRP A 87 10.65 3.23 -3.91
C TRP A 87 10.27 4.30 -2.89
N ASP A 88 11.12 5.31 -2.74
CA ASP A 88 10.79 6.48 -1.94
C ASP A 88 10.07 7.50 -2.84
N VAL A 89 8.86 7.88 -2.45
CA VAL A 89 8.06 8.89 -3.16
C VAL A 89 8.33 10.30 -2.66
N PHE A 90 9.01 10.45 -1.51
CA PHE A 90 9.28 11.75 -0.93
C PHE A 90 10.49 12.39 -1.60
N SER A 91 10.32 13.64 -2.03
CA SER A 91 11.41 14.44 -2.63
C SER A 91 12.20 15.25 -1.59
N ALA A 92 11.81 15.21 -0.32
CA ALA A 92 12.43 15.96 0.77
C ALA A 92 12.13 15.31 2.13
N ASP A 93 12.98 15.59 3.12
CA ASP A 93 12.70 15.24 4.52
C ASP A 93 11.56 16.09 5.11
N ARG A 94 11.10 15.70 6.30
CA ARG A 94 9.99 16.37 7.01
C ARG A 94 10.24 17.86 7.24
N ALA A 95 11.45 18.25 7.66
CA ALA A 95 11.74 19.64 8.01
C ALA A 95 11.75 20.52 6.76
N SER A 96 12.41 20.05 5.70
CA SER A 96 12.45 20.70 4.40
C SER A 96 11.06 20.84 3.77
N ALA A 97 10.27 19.76 3.78
CA ALA A 97 8.91 19.77 3.24
C ALA A 97 7.97 20.69 4.04
N LEU A 98 8.09 20.72 5.36
CA LEU A 98 7.27 21.58 6.23
C LEU A 98 7.58 23.06 5.97
N ALA A 99 8.86 23.45 5.98
CA ALA A 99 9.25 24.84 5.75
C ALA A 99 8.78 25.35 4.37
N ALA A 100 8.92 24.53 3.32
CA ALA A 100 8.44 24.87 1.99
C ALA A 100 6.90 24.99 1.92
N SER A 101 6.18 24.11 2.63
CA SER A 101 4.71 24.14 2.67
C SER A 101 4.18 25.34 3.45
N GLU A 102 4.80 25.67 4.59
CA GLU A 102 4.45 26.85 5.40
C GLU A 102 4.62 28.15 4.62
N ALA A 103 5.65 28.26 3.77
CA ALA A 103 5.84 29.42 2.90
C ALA A 103 4.72 29.60 1.86
N ILE A 104 4.00 28.54 1.49
CA ILE A 104 2.86 28.58 0.56
C ILE A 104 1.56 28.95 1.29
N ILE A 105 1.38 28.42 2.51
CA ILE A 105 0.13 28.56 3.29
C ILE A 105 0.14 29.86 4.12
N GLY A 106 1.33 30.36 4.48
CA GLY A 106 1.52 31.62 5.18
C GLY A 106 1.08 32.80 4.30
N ARG A 107 -0.04 33.42 4.69
CA ARG A 107 -0.41 34.78 4.30
C ARG A 107 0.28 35.79 5.21
#